data_AF-A0A6S6WM63-F1
#
_entry.id   AF-A0A6S6WM63-F1
#
_cell.length_a   1.000
_cell.length_b   1.000
_cell.length_c   1.000
_cell.angle_alpha   90.00
_cell.angle_beta   90.00
_cell.angle_gamma   90.00
#
_symmetry.space_group_name_H-M   'P 1'
#
loop_
_entity.id
_entity.type
_entity.pdbx_description
1 polymer ?
#
loop_
_entity_poly.entity_id
_entity_poly.type
_entity_poly.pdbx_seq_one_letter_code
_entity_poly.pdbx_strand_id
1 'polypeptide(L)'
;MKKFKKITNATLLAAPLLLATSVANAEVQTYIIEGDLSYFDSTFYDEQGNAAMTNFRLTIDVETTAVLVYSDPETEVYHNVVMTFVTNSSGPSGGITSFPVPGGGGTVNEITYTKSGGIDQLDLSLDFVWSEYRFVETATITQIQQPFIGLMGGFPGVLTGTYAADVVYEGTAYNAQETQVWHIYGEGIATSIVGTLDVFDTDGDGIADDVDVCSVSILDETVMFDGWLNSGVTNYVDESGCSIMDHYAACEAEEEEQPSSPWGWFQPVSSGPSYCETQVVYGLQSDGVIDHMEGRMLRNALRLSYDSEGPR
;
A
#
# COMPACT_ATOMS: atom_id res chain seq x y z
N MET A 1 -9.44 -58.05 -48.34
CA MET A 1 -8.80 -56.73 -48.22
C MET A 1 -9.35 -56.04 -46.97
N LYS A 2 -8.59 -56.04 -45.85
CA LYS A 2 -8.98 -55.39 -44.59
C LYS A 2 -8.30 -54.02 -44.53
N LYS A 3 -9.08 -52.94 -44.46
CA LYS A 3 -8.59 -51.57 -44.33
C LYS A 3 -8.25 -51.29 -42.87
N PHE A 4 -6.98 -50.99 -42.58
CA PHE A 4 -6.53 -50.51 -41.27
C PHE A 4 -6.79 -49.00 -41.16
N LYS A 5 -7.53 -48.61 -40.12
CA LYS A 5 -7.84 -47.23 -39.76
C LYS A 5 -6.69 -46.71 -38.88
N LYS A 6 -5.90 -45.75 -39.37
CA LYS A 6 -4.86 -45.07 -38.59
C LYS A 6 -5.55 -44.12 -37.61
N ILE A 7 -5.31 -44.33 -36.32
CA ILE A 7 -5.68 -43.43 -35.23
C ILE A 7 -4.47 -42.53 -35.00
N THR A 8 -4.62 -41.24 -35.27
CA THR A 8 -3.62 -40.21 -35.03
C THR A 8 -3.77 -39.76 -33.58
N ASN A 9 -2.78 -40.07 -32.74
CA ASN A 9 -2.71 -39.56 -31.38
C ASN A 9 -2.30 -38.08 -31.43
N ALA A 10 -3.18 -37.20 -30.94
CA ALA A 10 -2.88 -35.79 -30.74
C ALA A 10 -2.07 -35.66 -29.44
N THR A 11 -0.79 -35.35 -29.57
CA THR A 11 0.10 -35.04 -28.44
C THR A 11 -0.24 -33.63 -27.96
N LEU A 12 -0.90 -33.52 -26.80
CA LEU A 12 -1.10 -32.26 -26.11
C LEU A 12 0.26 -31.78 -25.58
N LEU A 13 0.85 -30.77 -26.20
CA LEU A 13 2.00 -30.05 -25.66
C LEU A 13 1.47 -29.15 -24.54
N ALA A 14 1.63 -29.58 -23.29
CA ALA A 14 1.44 -28.74 -22.13
C ALA A 14 2.55 -27.68 -22.14
N ALA A 15 2.22 -26.46 -22.55
CA ALA A 15 3.10 -25.31 -22.37
C ALA A 15 3.24 -25.07 -20.85
N PRO A 16 4.46 -25.00 -20.31
CA PRO A 16 4.65 -24.59 -18.93
C PRO A 16 4.22 -23.14 -18.83
N LEU A 17 3.10 -22.90 -18.14
CA LEU A 17 2.65 -21.59 -17.71
C LEU A 17 3.69 -21.12 -16.67
N LEU A 18 4.71 -20.39 -17.13
CA LEU A 18 5.62 -19.68 -16.27
C LEU A 18 4.83 -18.52 -15.66
N LEU A 19 4.18 -18.79 -14.52
CA LEU A 19 3.70 -17.75 -13.62
C LEU A 19 4.93 -16.95 -13.21
N ALA A 20 5.09 -15.77 -13.81
CA ALA A 20 6.03 -14.78 -13.34
C ALA A 20 5.53 -14.34 -11.96
N THR A 21 6.02 -14.98 -10.91
CA THR A 21 5.90 -14.43 -9.56
C THR A 21 6.80 -13.20 -9.55
N SER A 22 6.23 -12.02 -9.75
CA SER A 22 6.89 -10.79 -9.32
C SER A 22 7.29 -11.01 -7.87
N VAL A 23 8.59 -10.93 -7.63
CA VAL A 23 9.10 -10.97 -6.26
C VAL A 23 8.71 -9.62 -5.69
N ALA A 24 7.58 -9.57 -4.96
CA ALA A 24 7.19 -8.37 -4.24
C ALA A 24 8.38 -8.01 -3.35
N ASN A 25 9.01 -6.86 -3.62
CA ASN A 25 10.08 -6.38 -2.76
C ASN A 25 9.48 -6.09 -1.39
N ALA A 26 10.16 -6.54 -0.33
CA ALA A 26 9.77 -6.20 1.03
C ALA A 26 9.73 -4.68 1.15
N GLU A 27 8.53 -4.13 1.35
CA GLU A 27 8.34 -2.71 1.58
C GLU A 27 8.37 -2.47 3.08
N VAL A 28 8.96 -1.33 3.47
CA VAL A 28 9.10 -0.93 4.86
C VAL A 28 8.21 0.28 5.08
N GLN A 29 7.28 0.18 6.03
CA GLN A 29 6.53 1.34 6.49
C GLN A 29 7.10 1.83 7.82
N THR A 30 7.19 3.13 7.98
CA THR A 30 7.65 3.80 9.19
C THR A 30 6.49 4.60 9.78
N TYR A 31 6.19 4.37 11.06
CA TYR A 31 5.23 5.14 11.82
C TYR A 31 5.95 6.02 12.84
N ILE A 32 5.67 7.32 12.84
CA ILE A 32 6.19 8.29 13.79
C ILE A 32 5.01 8.84 14.58
N ILE A 33 4.99 8.60 15.89
CA ILE A 33 3.90 9.01 16.79
C ILE A 33 4.49 9.95 17.83
N GLU A 34 4.09 11.21 17.81
CA GLU A 34 4.60 12.27 18.68
C GLU A 34 3.48 12.87 19.53
N GLY A 35 3.80 13.19 20.78
CA GLY A 35 2.78 13.66 21.72
C GLY A 35 3.32 14.23 23.03
N ASP A 36 2.36 14.51 23.90
CA ASP A 36 2.59 15.01 25.25
C ASP A 36 2.34 13.88 26.26
N LEU A 37 3.22 13.75 27.25
CA LEU A 37 3.11 12.76 28.32
C LEU A 37 2.19 13.27 29.44
N SER A 38 1.25 12.44 29.89
CA SER A 38 0.50 12.64 31.14
C SER A 38 1.22 12.05 32.34
N TYR A 39 1.94 10.95 32.13
CA TYR A 39 2.75 10.30 33.14
C TYR A 39 3.90 9.55 32.50
N PHE A 40 5.02 9.51 33.21
CA PHE A 40 6.22 8.81 32.81
C PHE A 40 6.89 8.24 34.05
N ASP A 41 7.33 6.99 33.96
CA ASP A 41 8.12 6.33 34.99
C ASP A 41 9.28 5.57 34.36
N SER A 42 10.43 5.65 35.01
CA SER A 42 11.60 4.92 34.57
C SER A 42 12.56 4.64 35.72
N THR A 43 13.23 3.49 35.65
CA THR A 43 14.32 3.12 36.57
C THR A 43 15.59 3.94 36.37
N PHE A 44 15.70 4.70 35.28
CA PHE A 44 16.90 5.50 34.94
C PHE A 44 16.94 6.87 35.63
N TYR A 45 15.81 7.36 36.11
CA TYR A 45 15.70 8.64 36.80
C TYR A 45 15.09 8.48 38.19
N ASP A 46 15.26 9.50 39.02
CA ASP A 46 14.48 9.63 40.24
C ASP A 46 13.08 10.21 39.93
N GLU A 47 12.26 10.35 40.98
CA GLU A 47 10.90 10.89 40.88
C GLU A 47 10.86 12.28 40.21
N GLN A 48 11.84 13.14 40.50
CA GLN A 48 11.91 14.47 39.92
C GLN A 48 12.28 14.43 38.43
N GLY A 49 13.20 13.55 38.03
CA GLY A 49 13.56 13.35 36.63
C GLY A 49 12.41 12.77 35.82
N ASN A 50 11.69 11.78 36.37
CA ASN A 50 10.50 11.19 35.73
C ASN A 50 9.39 12.24 35.56
N ALA A 51 9.09 13.02 36.60
CA ALA A 51 8.08 14.09 36.52
C ALA A 51 8.46 15.26 35.59
N ALA A 52 9.72 15.34 35.17
CA ALA A 52 10.18 16.35 34.22
C ALA A 52 10.05 15.91 32.76
N MET A 53 9.66 14.67 32.46
CA MET A 53 9.38 14.24 31.09
C MET A 53 8.00 14.75 30.67
N THR A 54 7.94 15.40 29.51
CA THR A 54 6.72 16.07 29.03
C THR A 54 6.31 15.65 27.63
N ASN A 55 7.23 15.08 26.85
CA ASN A 55 7.01 14.76 25.46
C ASN A 55 7.52 13.37 25.13
N PHE A 56 6.86 12.71 24.19
CA PHE A 56 7.32 11.44 23.65
C PHE A 56 7.33 11.45 22.12
N ARG A 57 8.16 10.58 21.56
CA ARG A 57 8.21 10.21 20.15
C ARG A 57 8.45 8.71 20.04
N LEU A 58 7.52 8.00 19.43
CA LEU A 58 7.66 6.61 19.02
C LEU A 58 8.05 6.58 17.54
N THR A 59 8.97 5.71 17.16
CA THR A 59 9.30 5.43 15.76
C THR A 59 9.28 3.93 15.56
N ILE A 60 8.41 3.46 14.67
CA ILE A 60 8.13 2.04 14.45
C ILE A 60 8.38 1.75 12.98
N ASP A 61 9.24 0.79 12.67
CA ASP A 61 9.40 0.30 11.30
C ASP A 61 8.78 -1.08 11.18
N VAL A 62 7.93 -1.29 10.17
CA VAL A 62 7.24 -2.55 9.89
C VAL A 62 7.54 -3.08 8.50
N GLU A 63 7.74 -4.40 8.39
CA GLU A 63 7.93 -5.11 7.13
C GLU A 63 6.58 -5.57 6.57
N THR A 64 6.14 -5.01 5.44
CA THR A 64 4.80 -5.27 4.88
C THR A 64 4.65 -6.66 4.28
N THR A 65 5.75 -7.38 4.03
CA THR A 65 5.76 -8.77 3.58
C THR A 65 5.46 -9.78 4.68
N ALA A 66 5.16 -9.31 5.89
CA ALA A 66 4.80 -10.16 7.02
C ALA A 66 3.53 -10.98 6.78
N VAL A 67 3.45 -12.11 7.48
CA VAL A 67 2.34 -13.05 7.33
C VAL A 67 1.15 -12.59 8.17
N LEU A 68 0.03 -12.34 7.49
CA LEU A 68 -1.29 -12.18 8.13
C LEU A 68 -1.67 -13.50 8.81
N VAL A 69 -1.79 -13.48 10.14
CA VAL A 69 -2.11 -14.67 10.94
C VAL A 69 -3.60 -14.79 11.21
N TYR A 70 -4.28 -13.66 11.34
CA TYR A 70 -5.71 -13.59 11.53
C TYR A 70 -6.30 -12.42 10.77
N SER A 71 -7.38 -12.69 10.03
CA SER A 71 -8.12 -11.71 9.25
C SER A 71 -9.59 -11.78 9.66
N ASP A 72 -10.08 -10.67 10.19
CA ASP A 72 -11.48 -10.36 10.47
C ASP A 72 -11.77 -8.94 9.93
N PRO A 73 -12.99 -8.60 9.47
CA PRO A 73 -13.24 -7.28 8.90
C PRO A 73 -12.97 -6.12 9.85
N GLU A 74 -12.92 -6.36 11.17
CA GLU A 74 -12.60 -5.34 12.17
C GLU A 74 -11.19 -5.49 12.74
N THR A 75 -10.46 -6.58 12.47
CA THR A 75 -9.16 -6.86 13.09
C THR A 75 -8.21 -7.58 12.13
N GLU A 76 -7.01 -7.05 11.97
CA GLU A 76 -5.93 -7.69 11.21
C GLU A 76 -4.67 -7.83 12.07
N VAL A 77 -4.13 -9.05 12.12
CA VAL A 77 -2.99 -9.39 12.98
C VAL A 77 -1.83 -9.91 12.13
N TYR A 78 -0.68 -9.24 12.20
CA TYR A 78 0.52 -9.63 11.48
C TYR A 78 1.63 -10.03 12.46
N HIS A 79 2.29 -11.14 12.17
CA HIS A 79 3.43 -11.64 12.96
C HIS A 79 4.75 -11.47 12.22
N ASN A 80 5.82 -11.29 12.99
CA ASN A 80 7.19 -11.04 12.54
C ASN A 80 7.30 -9.80 11.65
N VAL A 81 6.51 -8.78 11.97
CA VAL A 81 6.35 -7.58 11.15
C VAL A 81 7.08 -6.37 11.70
N VAL A 82 7.13 -6.19 13.03
CA VAL A 82 7.82 -5.06 13.64
C VAL A 82 9.33 -5.31 13.53
N MET A 83 10.01 -4.48 12.72
CA MET A 83 11.46 -4.56 12.51
C MET A 83 12.22 -3.71 13.51
N THR A 84 11.71 -2.53 13.85
CA THR A 84 12.34 -1.61 14.79
C THR A 84 11.25 -0.91 15.58
N PHE A 85 11.46 -0.76 16.88
CA PHE A 85 10.62 0.06 17.74
C PHE A 85 11.52 0.93 18.60
N VAL A 86 11.36 2.25 18.48
CA VAL A 86 12.18 3.26 19.15
C VAL A 86 11.28 4.11 20.00
N THR A 87 11.59 4.22 21.28
CA THR A 87 10.91 5.19 22.15
C THR A 87 11.88 6.30 22.52
N ASN A 88 11.44 7.55 22.36
CA ASN A 88 12.16 8.72 22.82
C ASN A 88 11.24 9.49 23.77
N SER A 89 11.65 9.68 25.01
CA SER A 89 10.93 10.52 25.99
C SER A 89 11.82 11.69 26.37
N SER A 90 11.28 12.90 26.43
CA SER A 90 12.09 14.10 26.68
C SER A 90 11.33 15.18 27.46
N GLY A 91 12.09 16.09 28.06
CA GLY A 91 11.57 17.25 28.78
C GLY A 91 12.69 18.18 29.27
N PRO A 92 12.41 19.15 30.16
CA PRO A 92 13.40 20.14 30.61
C PRO A 92 14.64 19.56 31.29
N SER A 93 14.55 18.33 31.82
CA SER A 93 15.66 17.64 32.50
C SER A 93 16.52 16.77 31.57
N GLY A 94 16.20 16.67 30.27
CA GLY A 94 16.91 15.86 29.29
C GLY A 94 15.99 14.93 28.52
N GLY A 95 16.51 13.81 28.05
CA GLY A 95 15.71 12.79 27.39
C GLY A 95 16.35 11.41 27.48
N ILE A 96 15.53 10.40 27.24
CA ILE A 96 15.87 9.00 27.20
C ILE A 96 15.40 8.40 25.87
N THR A 97 16.26 7.57 25.31
CA THR A 97 15.95 6.77 24.13
C THR A 97 16.01 5.31 24.54
N SER A 98 14.92 4.55 24.38
CA SER A 98 15.00 3.09 24.29
C SER A 98 15.12 2.73 22.81
N PHE A 99 16.10 1.91 22.49
CA PHE A 99 16.33 1.46 21.12
C PHE A 99 16.77 0.01 21.12
N PRO A 100 15.82 -0.92 21.16
CA PRO A 100 16.08 -2.26 20.71
C PRO A 100 16.10 -2.31 19.17
N VAL A 101 17.26 -2.54 18.58
CA VAL A 101 17.28 -3.18 17.24
C VAL A 101 17.30 -4.68 17.49
N PRO A 102 16.30 -5.44 17.02
CA PRO A 102 16.36 -6.89 17.02
C PRO A 102 17.49 -7.35 16.08
N GLY A 103 18.72 -7.45 16.61
CA GLY A 103 19.89 -7.98 15.91
C GLY A 103 20.15 -9.47 16.20
N GLY A 104 19.30 -10.12 17.00
CA GLY A 104 19.45 -11.49 17.48
C GLY A 104 18.11 -12.11 17.87
N GLY A 105 18.04 -13.45 17.80
CA GLY A 105 16.80 -14.22 17.86
C GLY A 105 15.81 -13.80 18.97
N GLY A 106 14.60 -13.47 18.53
CA GLY A 106 13.36 -13.26 19.29
C GLY A 106 12.20 -13.74 18.41
N THR A 107 11.13 -14.25 18.99
CA THR A 107 10.10 -15.03 18.26
C THR A 107 8.76 -14.33 18.10
N VAL A 108 8.56 -13.16 18.69
CA VAL A 108 7.28 -12.43 18.59
C VAL A 108 7.53 -10.95 18.36
N ASN A 109 7.30 -10.55 17.11
CA ASN A 109 7.15 -9.15 16.71
C ASN A 109 5.75 -9.05 16.10
N GLU A 110 4.76 -8.65 16.89
CA GLU A 110 3.35 -8.64 16.48
C GLU A 110 2.86 -7.20 16.36
N ILE A 111 2.03 -6.97 15.35
CA ILE A 111 1.21 -5.76 15.23
C ILE A 111 -0.24 -6.18 15.02
N THR A 112 -1.14 -5.51 15.70
CA THR A 112 -2.58 -5.70 15.55
C THR A 112 -3.23 -4.37 15.22
N TYR A 113 -3.98 -4.34 14.13
CA TYR A 113 -4.81 -3.23 13.73
C TYR A 113 -6.27 -3.58 14.02
N THR A 114 -6.94 -2.77 14.82
CA THR A 114 -8.34 -2.99 15.22
C THR A 114 -9.19 -1.77 14.87
N LYS A 115 -10.39 -2.01 14.33
CA LYS A 115 -11.43 -1.01 14.03
C LYS A 115 -12.79 -1.37 14.62
N SER A 116 -12.81 -1.87 15.85
CA SER A 116 -14.06 -2.34 16.45
C SER A 116 -14.92 -1.17 16.94
N GLY A 117 -16.19 -1.16 16.54
CA GLY A 117 -17.13 -0.10 16.91
C GLY A 117 -16.78 1.29 16.36
N GLY A 118 -15.96 1.35 15.30
CA GLY A 118 -15.49 2.61 14.70
C GLY A 118 -14.41 3.33 15.51
N ILE A 119 -13.74 2.60 16.41
CA ILE A 119 -12.56 3.06 17.15
C ILE A 119 -11.35 2.37 16.58
N ASP A 120 -10.40 3.15 16.09
CA ASP A 120 -9.10 2.67 15.65
C ASP A 120 -8.20 2.39 16.86
N GLN A 121 -7.58 1.22 16.88
CA GLN A 121 -6.57 0.84 17.86
C GLN A 121 -5.41 0.11 17.18
N LEU A 122 -4.20 0.53 17.51
CA LEU A 122 -2.95 -0.08 17.06
C LEU A 122 -2.21 -0.64 18.27
N ASP A 123 -2.02 -1.96 18.29
CA ASP A 123 -1.24 -2.65 19.32
C ASP A 123 0.06 -3.19 18.73
N LEU A 124 1.15 -2.98 19.46
CA LEU A 124 2.51 -3.37 19.11
C LEU A 124 3.08 -4.21 20.24
N SER A 125 3.73 -5.31 19.89
CA SER A 125 4.42 -6.17 20.85
C SER A 125 5.73 -6.68 20.26
N LEU A 126 6.83 -6.43 20.97
CA LEU A 126 8.17 -6.85 20.61
C LEU A 126 8.78 -7.65 21.77
N ASP A 127 9.17 -8.90 21.52
CA ASP A 127 9.82 -9.77 22.51
C ASP A 127 11.03 -10.46 21.89
N PHE A 128 12.23 -10.00 22.29
CA PHE A 128 13.48 -10.50 21.73
C PHE A 128 14.61 -10.60 22.75
N VAL A 129 15.63 -11.39 22.41
CA VAL A 129 16.80 -11.60 23.26
C VAL A 129 18.02 -10.98 22.60
N TRP A 130 18.73 -10.14 23.35
CA TRP A 130 20.01 -9.58 22.93
C TRP A 130 21.05 -9.73 24.03
N SER A 131 22.15 -10.41 23.70
CA SER A 131 23.17 -10.81 24.67
C SER A 131 22.57 -11.70 25.78
N GLU A 132 22.68 -11.30 27.05
CA GLU A 132 22.15 -12.01 28.21
C GLU A 132 20.79 -11.47 28.71
N TYR A 133 20.18 -10.55 27.97
CA TYR A 133 18.94 -9.88 28.34
C TYR A 133 17.80 -10.20 27.36
N ARG A 134 16.60 -10.39 27.91
CA ARG A 134 15.34 -10.42 27.17
C ARG A 134 14.68 -9.05 27.29
N PHE A 135 14.23 -8.51 26.18
CA PHE A 135 13.56 -7.22 26.09
C PHE A 135 12.12 -7.45 25.65
N VAL A 136 11.20 -6.84 26.37
CA VAL A 136 9.76 -6.84 26.05
C VAL A 136 9.34 -5.39 25.94
N GLU A 137 8.88 -4.98 24.76
CA GLU A 137 8.32 -3.66 24.54
C GLU A 137 6.90 -3.78 23.98
N THR A 138 5.99 -2.95 24.49
CA THR A 138 4.62 -2.88 24.03
C THR A 138 4.22 -1.43 23.81
N ALA A 139 3.32 -1.19 22.86
CA ALA A 139 2.62 0.07 22.75
C ALA A 139 1.20 -0.15 22.27
N THR A 140 0.28 0.61 22.86
CA THR A 140 -1.12 0.68 22.46
C THR A 140 -1.44 2.13 22.13
N ILE A 141 -1.98 2.35 20.94
CA ILE A 141 -2.46 3.65 20.47
C ILE A 141 -3.95 3.53 20.18
N THR A 142 -4.77 4.31 20.87
CA THR A 142 -6.24 4.23 20.78
C THR A 142 -6.84 5.56 20.37
N GLN A 143 -7.72 5.55 19.38
CA GLN A 143 -8.39 6.75 18.87
C GLN A 143 -9.21 7.44 19.96
N ILE A 144 -9.09 8.77 20.05
CA ILE A 144 -10.00 9.61 20.86
C ILE A 144 -11.01 10.33 19.95
N GLN A 145 -10.54 10.89 18.82
CA GLN A 145 -11.39 11.72 17.96
C GLN A 145 -11.48 11.19 16.53
N GLN A 146 -10.37 11.20 15.79
CA GLN A 146 -10.35 10.92 14.35
C GLN A 146 -9.71 9.57 14.07
N PRO A 147 -10.21 8.80 13.10
CA PRO A 147 -9.60 7.55 12.69
C PRO A 147 -8.20 7.83 12.11
N PHE A 148 -7.24 6.98 12.46
CA PHE A 148 -5.84 7.11 12.06
C PHE A 148 -5.29 5.80 11.45
N ILE A 149 -6.11 4.75 11.31
CA ILE A 149 -5.75 3.50 10.65
C ILE A 149 -6.46 3.44 9.30
N GLY A 150 -5.76 3.03 8.25
CA GLY A 150 -6.34 2.62 6.97
C GLY A 150 -6.23 1.11 6.82
N LEU A 151 -7.36 0.41 6.69
CA LEU A 151 -7.38 -1.03 6.33
C LEU A 151 -7.52 -1.22 4.80
N MET A 152 -7.12 -0.23 4.00
CA MET A 152 -7.17 -0.34 2.55
C MET A 152 -5.83 -0.91 2.06
N GLY A 153 -5.88 -1.86 1.12
CA GLY A 153 -4.69 -2.52 0.56
C GLY A 153 -4.41 -3.91 1.16
N GLY A 154 -3.25 -4.49 0.81
CA GLY A 154 -2.82 -5.81 1.31
C GLY A 154 -2.23 -5.81 2.72
N PHE A 155 -1.80 -4.65 3.20
CA PHE A 155 -1.23 -4.44 4.53
C PHE A 155 -1.77 -3.12 5.11
N PRO A 156 -2.35 -3.10 6.33
CA PRO A 156 -2.86 -1.90 6.96
C PRO A 156 -1.81 -0.81 7.12
N GLY A 157 -2.25 0.43 6.94
CA GLY A 157 -1.44 1.62 7.13
C GLY A 157 -1.91 2.48 8.28
N VAL A 158 -1.03 3.38 8.70
CA VAL A 158 -1.35 4.49 9.60
C VAL A 158 -1.44 5.77 8.77
N LEU A 159 -2.53 6.51 8.93
CA LEU A 159 -2.79 7.75 8.22
C LEU A 159 -1.96 8.89 8.80
N THR A 160 -1.44 9.77 7.93
CA THR A 160 -0.66 10.95 8.34
C THR A 160 -1.57 12.13 8.68
N GLY A 161 -1.33 12.78 9.82
CA GLY A 161 -2.14 13.90 10.26
C GLY A 161 -1.94 14.32 11.71
N THR A 162 -2.71 15.34 12.11
CA THR A 162 -2.83 15.79 13.49
C THR A 162 -3.97 15.02 14.15
N TYR A 163 -3.64 14.15 15.10
CA TYR A 163 -4.61 13.30 15.79
C TYR A 163 -4.68 13.63 17.27
N ALA A 164 -5.75 13.15 17.90
CA ALA A 164 -5.80 12.96 19.34
C ALA A 164 -6.00 11.46 19.56
N ALA A 165 -4.96 10.79 20.02
CA ALA A 165 -4.99 9.37 20.35
C ALA A 165 -4.33 9.15 21.71
N ASP A 166 -4.93 8.30 22.53
CA ASP A 166 -4.35 7.84 23.78
C ASP A 166 -3.18 6.92 23.43
N VAL A 167 -2.03 7.12 24.06
CA VAL A 167 -0.82 6.33 23.84
C VAL A 167 -0.32 5.82 25.17
N VAL A 168 -0.14 4.51 25.25
CA VAL A 168 0.55 3.85 26.36
C VAL A 168 1.69 3.03 25.76
N TYR A 169 2.90 3.17 26.30
CA TYR A 169 4.04 2.35 25.93
C TYR A 169 4.80 1.88 27.17
N GLU A 170 5.33 0.67 27.09
CA GLU A 170 6.13 0.05 28.14
C GLU A 170 7.34 -0.65 27.51
N GLY A 171 8.50 -0.50 28.14
CA GLY A 171 9.71 -1.24 27.79
C GLY A 171 10.34 -1.80 29.04
N THR A 172 10.58 -3.11 29.04
CA THR A 172 11.18 -3.81 30.18
C THR A 172 12.30 -4.73 29.69
N ALA A 173 13.42 -4.75 30.42
CA ALA A 173 14.46 -5.76 30.21
C ALA A 173 14.62 -6.68 31.42
N TYR A 174 14.80 -7.96 31.11
CA TYR A 174 15.01 -9.05 32.06
C TYR A 174 16.41 -9.64 31.84
N ASN A 175 17.11 -9.98 32.92
CA ASN A 175 18.35 -10.76 32.82
C ASN A 175 18.06 -12.26 32.62
N ALA A 176 19.12 -13.07 32.52
CA ALA A 176 19.01 -14.52 32.40
C ALA A 176 18.32 -15.25 33.58
N GLN A 177 18.01 -14.56 34.69
CA GLN A 177 17.23 -15.07 35.82
C GLN A 177 15.79 -14.54 35.83
N GLU A 178 15.31 -13.95 34.72
CA GLU A 178 13.98 -13.32 34.60
C GLU A 178 13.75 -12.22 35.64
N THR A 179 14.83 -11.60 36.12
CA THR A 179 14.73 -10.44 37.02
C THR A 179 14.75 -9.18 36.18
N GLN A 180 13.75 -8.32 36.37
CA GLN A 180 13.69 -7.00 35.75
C GLN A 180 14.92 -6.16 36.15
N VAL A 181 15.64 -5.67 35.14
CA VAL A 181 16.87 -4.88 35.30
C VAL A 181 16.60 -3.41 35.07
N TRP A 182 15.72 -3.09 34.13
CA TRP A 182 15.23 -1.74 33.90
C TRP A 182 13.80 -1.76 33.36
N HIS A 183 13.13 -0.63 33.51
CA HIS A 183 11.76 -0.39 33.05
C HIS A 183 11.58 1.07 32.63
N ILE A 184 10.77 1.26 31.60
CA ILE A 184 10.28 2.55 31.12
C ILE A 184 8.77 2.36 30.87
N TYR A 185 7.98 3.30 31.36
CA TYR A 185 6.54 3.38 31.11
C TYR A 185 6.17 4.82 30.79
N GLY A 186 5.37 5.02 29.76
CA GLY A 186 4.80 6.32 29.44
C GLY A 186 3.35 6.19 29.03
N GLU A 187 2.55 7.16 29.45
CA GLU A 187 1.19 7.38 28.98
C GLU A 187 1.04 8.85 28.56
N GLY A 188 0.22 9.10 27.54
CA GLY A 188 0.06 10.44 27.01
C GLY A 188 -0.91 10.51 25.84
N ILE A 189 -0.93 11.69 25.21
CA ILE A 189 -1.77 11.96 24.06
C ILE A 189 -0.88 12.23 22.85
N ALA A 190 -1.00 11.41 21.81
CA ALA A 190 -0.42 11.71 20.51
C ALA A 190 -1.11 12.95 19.93
N THR A 191 -0.31 13.88 19.43
CA THR A 191 -0.75 15.09 18.73
C THR A 191 -0.41 15.04 17.23
N SER A 192 0.53 14.18 16.85
CA SER A 192 0.95 13.98 15.47
C SER A 192 1.20 12.50 15.23
N ILE A 193 0.65 11.97 14.15
CA ILE A 193 0.94 10.63 13.65
C ILE A 193 1.34 10.79 12.19
N VAL A 194 2.47 10.22 11.82
CA VAL A 194 2.98 10.18 10.44
C VAL A 194 3.22 8.73 10.10
N GLY A 195 2.51 8.20 9.11
CA GLY A 195 2.84 6.93 8.48
C GLY A 195 3.50 7.21 7.13
N THR A 196 4.63 6.56 6.85
CA THR A 196 5.32 6.68 5.55
C THR A 196 4.71 5.80 4.48
N LEU A 197 3.46 5.38 4.65
CA LEU A 197 2.58 5.08 3.52
C LEU A 197 2.27 6.43 2.84
N ASP A 198 3.32 7.10 2.35
CA ASP A 198 3.23 8.40 1.67
C ASP A 198 2.59 8.23 0.28
N VAL A 199 2.15 7.02 -0.06
CA VAL A 199 1.64 6.58 -1.35
C VAL A 199 0.77 5.34 -1.10
N PHE A 200 -0.50 5.50 -0.70
CA PHE A 200 -1.44 4.39 -0.94
C PHE A 200 -1.46 4.21 -2.45
N ASP A 201 -1.14 3.03 -2.97
CA ASP A 201 -1.30 2.71 -4.38
C ASP A 201 -2.43 1.68 -4.43
N THR A 202 -3.67 2.20 -4.41
CA THR A 202 -4.86 1.37 -4.17
C THR A 202 -5.10 0.39 -5.32
N ASP A 203 -4.73 0.76 -6.54
CA ASP A 203 -4.93 -0.07 -7.73
C ASP A 203 -3.67 -0.84 -8.17
N GLY A 204 -2.50 -0.55 -7.59
CA GLY A 204 -1.26 -1.27 -7.77
C GLY A 204 -0.51 -0.88 -9.04
N ASP A 205 -0.72 0.33 -9.55
CA ASP A 205 -0.14 0.83 -10.79
C ASP A 205 1.29 1.40 -10.62
N GLY A 206 1.74 1.54 -9.37
CA GLY A 206 3.05 2.05 -8.96
C GLY A 206 3.07 3.55 -8.66
N ILE A 207 1.92 4.23 -8.68
CA ILE A 207 1.73 5.66 -8.38
C ILE A 207 0.87 5.81 -7.12
N ALA A 208 1.07 6.93 -6.43
CA ALA A 208 0.38 7.25 -5.19
C ALA A 208 -1.04 7.73 -5.45
N ASP A 209 -2.04 7.30 -4.69
CA ASP A 209 -3.42 7.78 -4.69
C ASP A 209 -3.53 9.31 -4.54
N ASP A 210 -2.59 9.98 -3.85
CA ASP A 210 -2.56 11.45 -3.74
C ASP A 210 -1.92 12.15 -4.96
N VAL A 211 -1.02 11.40 -5.60
CA VAL A 211 -0.40 11.48 -6.93
C VAL A 211 -1.31 11.31 -8.15
N ASP A 212 -2.24 10.39 -7.97
CA ASP A 212 -2.85 9.58 -9.02
C ASP A 212 -4.14 10.24 -9.51
N VAL A 213 -4.14 10.52 -10.81
CA VAL A 213 -5.26 11.12 -11.51
C VAL A 213 -6.30 10.06 -11.86
N CYS A 214 -5.89 8.80 -12.02
CA CYS A 214 -6.69 7.66 -12.43
C CYS A 214 -6.86 6.64 -11.29
N SER A 215 -7.75 6.97 -10.34
CA SER A 215 -8.06 6.17 -9.13
C SER A 215 -8.27 4.64 -9.27
N VAL A 216 -8.49 4.15 -10.50
CA VAL A 216 -8.48 2.72 -10.85
C VAL A 216 -7.93 2.59 -12.27
N SER A 217 -6.64 2.27 -12.37
CA SER A 217 -5.93 2.00 -13.61
C SER A 217 -6.26 0.63 -14.20
N ILE A 218 -6.39 0.57 -15.52
CA ILE A 218 -6.54 -0.70 -16.24
C ILE A 218 -5.17 -1.32 -16.47
N LEU A 219 -4.78 -2.33 -15.69
CA LEU A 219 -3.41 -2.90 -15.67
C LEU A 219 -3.20 -4.14 -16.55
N ASP A 220 -3.97 -4.29 -17.64
CA ASP A 220 -3.71 -5.36 -18.62
C ASP A 220 -2.33 -5.19 -19.27
N GLU A 221 -1.60 -6.27 -19.55
CA GLU A 221 -0.20 -6.22 -20.05
C GLU A 221 -0.05 -5.41 -21.36
N THR A 222 -1.09 -5.41 -22.19
CA THR A 222 -1.09 -4.77 -23.51
C THR A 222 -2.37 -4.00 -23.75
N VAL A 223 -2.28 -2.90 -24.51
CA VAL A 223 -3.44 -2.06 -24.83
C VAL A 223 -4.46 -2.83 -25.68
N MET A 224 -5.67 -2.96 -25.15
CA MET A 224 -6.82 -3.62 -25.78
C MET A 224 -7.84 -2.58 -26.26
N PHE A 225 -8.31 -2.72 -27.50
CA PHE A 225 -9.42 -1.94 -28.03
C PHE A 225 -10.68 -2.82 -28.14
N ASP A 226 -11.83 -2.27 -27.77
CA ASP A 226 -13.14 -2.95 -27.74
C ASP A 226 -13.15 -4.27 -26.95
N GLY A 227 -12.20 -4.46 -26.03
CA GLY A 227 -12.06 -5.68 -25.21
C GLY A 227 -11.59 -6.94 -25.96
N TRP A 228 -11.33 -6.89 -27.27
CA TRP A 228 -10.93 -8.07 -28.05
C TRP A 228 -9.68 -7.87 -28.92
N LEU A 229 -9.40 -6.64 -29.36
CA LEU A 229 -8.29 -6.37 -30.25
C LEU A 229 -7.05 -5.92 -29.48
N ASN A 230 -6.08 -6.83 -29.36
CA ASN A 230 -4.77 -6.53 -28.79
C ASN A 230 -3.91 -5.74 -29.79
N SER A 231 -3.44 -4.56 -29.39
CA SER A 231 -2.57 -3.71 -30.22
C SER A 231 -1.13 -4.24 -30.37
N GLY A 232 -0.68 -5.09 -29.44
CA GLY A 232 0.70 -5.54 -29.28
C GLY A 232 1.62 -4.51 -28.62
N VAL A 233 1.09 -3.39 -28.17
CA VAL A 233 1.80 -2.35 -27.43
C VAL A 233 1.60 -2.59 -25.94
N THR A 234 2.69 -2.55 -25.16
CA THR A 234 2.64 -2.67 -23.70
C THR A 234 1.83 -1.52 -23.12
N ASN A 235 0.99 -1.82 -22.13
CA ASN A 235 0.16 -0.81 -21.46
C ASN A 235 0.96 -0.15 -20.34
N TYR A 236 1.69 0.91 -20.68
CA TYR A 236 2.47 1.66 -19.71
C TYR A 236 1.57 2.53 -18.82
N VAL A 237 1.98 2.73 -17.57
CA VAL A 237 1.47 3.74 -16.64
C VAL A 237 2.36 4.97 -16.77
N ASP A 238 1.75 6.14 -16.92
CA ASP A 238 2.50 7.40 -17.03
C ASP A 238 2.76 8.06 -15.67
N GLU A 239 3.33 9.28 -15.68
CA GLU A 239 3.65 10.00 -14.44
C GLU A 239 2.41 10.48 -13.66
N SER A 240 1.22 10.39 -14.25
CA SER A 240 -0.05 10.78 -13.63
C SER A 240 -0.81 9.62 -12.99
N GLY A 241 -0.28 8.39 -13.04
CA GLY A 241 -0.99 7.20 -12.54
C GLY A 241 -2.04 6.67 -13.50
N CYS A 242 -2.00 7.08 -14.78
CA CYS A 242 -2.93 6.59 -15.77
C CYS A 242 -2.24 5.60 -16.71
N SER A 243 -2.82 4.42 -16.91
CA SER A 243 -2.39 3.55 -17.99
C SER A 243 -2.79 4.11 -19.35
N ILE A 244 -2.13 3.66 -20.43
CA ILE A 244 -2.53 4.02 -21.80
C ILE A 244 -4.01 3.69 -22.06
N MET A 245 -4.51 2.58 -21.49
CA MET A 245 -5.92 2.20 -21.62
C MET A 245 -6.85 3.18 -20.90
N ASP A 246 -6.45 3.75 -19.76
CA ASP A 246 -7.26 4.74 -19.03
C ASP A 246 -7.43 6.02 -19.83
N HIS A 247 -6.38 6.46 -20.52
CA HIS A 247 -6.46 7.61 -21.44
C HIS A 247 -7.48 7.39 -22.57
N TYR A 248 -7.63 6.16 -23.06
CA TYR A 248 -8.66 5.83 -24.05
C TYR A 248 -10.04 5.71 -23.43
N ALA A 249 -10.16 5.10 -22.25
CA ALA A 249 -11.44 4.97 -21.53
C ALA A 249 -12.02 6.36 -21.17
N ALA A 250 -11.17 7.34 -20.84
CA ALA A 250 -11.59 8.71 -20.60
C ALA A 250 -12.29 9.34 -21.82
N CYS A 251 -11.88 8.99 -23.04
CA CYS A 251 -12.52 9.48 -24.26
C CYS A 251 -13.93 8.93 -24.47
N GLU A 252 -14.17 7.65 -24.15
CA GLU A 252 -15.50 7.04 -24.28
C GLU A 252 -16.51 7.74 -23.36
N ALA A 253 -16.11 8.08 -22.14
CA ALA A 253 -16.94 8.81 -21.19
C ALA A 253 -17.33 10.21 -21.70
N GLU A 254 -16.39 10.94 -22.31
CA GLU A 254 -16.67 12.27 -22.87
C GLU A 254 -17.69 12.23 -24.03
N GLU A 255 -17.69 11.15 -24.82
CA GLU A 255 -18.63 10.99 -25.93
C GLU A 255 -20.05 10.69 -25.47
N GLU A 256 -20.21 9.90 -24.42
CA GLU A 256 -21.53 9.59 -23.84
C GLU A 256 -22.19 10.84 -23.23
N GLU A 257 -21.40 11.78 -22.70
CA GLU A 257 -21.90 13.01 -22.10
C GLU A 257 -22.32 14.08 -23.12
N GLN A 258 -21.96 13.94 -24.40
CA GLN A 258 -22.34 14.92 -25.41
C GLN A 258 -23.85 14.86 -25.69
N PRO A 259 -24.59 15.97 -25.49
CA PRO A 259 -26.02 15.98 -25.73
C PRO A 259 -26.30 15.71 -27.20
N SER A 260 -26.96 14.57 -27.47
CA SER A 260 -27.45 14.23 -28.81
C SER A 260 -28.18 15.43 -29.42
N SER A 261 -27.58 16.02 -30.45
CA SER A 261 -28.08 17.26 -31.03
C SER A 261 -29.54 17.09 -31.46
N PRO A 262 -30.49 17.97 -31.04
CA PRO A 262 -31.92 17.84 -31.34
C PRO A 262 -32.27 17.86 -32.85
N TRP A 263 -31.28 18.16 -33.70
CA TRP A 263 -31.41 18.32 -35.14
C TRP A 263 -30.74 17.17 -35.96
N GLY A 264 -30.28 16.10 -35.30
CA GLY A 264 -29.38 15.08 -35.88
C GLY A 264 -29.98 13.99 -36.79
N TRP A 265 -31.10 14.21 -37.49
CA TRP A 265 -31.87 13.12 -38.11
C TRP A 265 -31.24 12.57 -39.41
N PHE A 266 -30.08 13.10 -39.83
CA PHE A 266 -29.44 12.79 -41.12
C PHE A 266 -27.91 12.76 -41.10
N GLN A 267 -27.25 12.75 -39.95
CA GLN A 267 -25.80 12.59 -39.92
C GLN A 267 -25.47 11.10 -39.79
N PRO A 268 -24.78 10.48 -40.78
CA PRO A 268 -24.28 9.13 -40.60
C PRO A 268 -23.35 9.12 -39.38
N VAL A 269 -23.59 8.18 -38.46
CA VAL A 269 -22.70 7.91 -37.34
C VAL A 269 -21.33 7.66 -37.93
N SER A 270 -20.36 8.53 -37.62
CA SER A 270 -18.98 8.34 -38.07
C SER A 270 -18.49 7.03 -37.47
N SER A 271 -18.24 6.02 -38.30
CA SER A 271 -17.84 4.68 -37.88
C SER A 271 -16.33 4.59 -37.65
N GLY A 272 -15.75 5.62 -37.06
CA GLY A 272 -14.30 5.70 -36.90
C GLY A 272 -13.91 6.41 -35.62
N PRO A 273 -12.61 6.37 -35.28
CA PRO A 273 -12.13 6.87 -34.01
C PRO A 273 -12.47 8.35 -33.83
N SER A 274 -12.80 8.72 -32.61
CA SER A 274 -13.14 10.09 -32.28
C SER A 274 -11.92 10.99 -32.24
N TYR A 275 -12.18 12.30 -32.18
CA TYR A 275 -11.08 13.25 -32.07
C TYR A 275 -10.27 13.00 -30.80
N CYS A 276 -10.93 12.72 -29.66
CA CYS A 276 -10.26 12.44 -28.40
C CYS A 276 -9.31 11.24 -28.53
N GLU A 277 -9.81 10.08 -28.97
CA GLU A 277 -8.99 8.87 -29.11
C GLU A 277 -7.81 9.07 -30.07
N THR A 278 -8.00 9.85 -31.14
CA THR A 278 -6.90 10.16 -32.06
C THR A 278 -5.83 11.06 -31.44
N GLN A 279 -6.18 11.92 -30.47
CA GLN A 279 -5.24 12.79 -29.77
C GLN A 279 -4.44 12.07 -28.70
N VAL A 280 -5.01 11.05 -28.03
CA VAL A 280 -4.34 10.27 -26.98
C VAL A 280 -2.95 9.81 -27.41
N VAL A 281 -2.83 9.18 -28.58
CA VAL A 281 -1.52 8.70 -29.09
C VAL A 281 -0.50 9.83 -29.24
N TYR A 282 -0.93 11.00 -29.68
CA TYR A 282 0.00 12.12 -29.88
C TYR A 282 0.44 12.73 -28.55
N GLY A 283 -0.45 12.76 -27.55
CA GLY A 283 -0.11 13.12 -26.17
C GLY A 283 0.95 12.18 -25.61
N LEU A 284 0.66 10.88 -25.58
CA LEU A 284 1.58 9.85 -25.08
C LEU A 284 2.95 9.85 -25.77
N GLN A 285 2.99 10.12 -27.08
CA GLN A 285 4.26 10.27 -27.81
C GLN A 285 5.02 11.55 -27.45
N SER A 286 4.30 12.65 -27.22
CA SER A 286 4.88 13.93 -26.82
C SER A 286 5.48 13.84 -25.42
N ASP A 287 4.79 13.13 -24.53
CA ASP A 287 5.18 12.95 -23.13
C ASP A 287 6.25 11.86 -22.96
N GLY A 288 6.54 11.12 -24.03
CA GLY A 288 7.60 10.10 -24.06
C GLY A 288 7.20 8.77 -23.43
N VAL A 289 5.91 8.57 -23.15
CA VAL A 289 5.34 7.31 -22.62
C VAL A 289 5.47 6.18 -23.64
N ILE A 290 5.29 6.50 -24.93
CA ILE A 290 5.44 5.55 -26.05
C ILE A 290 6.33 6.12 -27.15
N ASP A 291 6.94 5.23 -27.93
CA ASP A 291 7.73 5.63 -29.08
C ASP A 291 6.91 5.84 -30.37
N HIS A 292 7.60 6.26 -31.44
CA HIS A 292 6.95 6.51 -32.73
C HIS A 292 6.37 5.23 -33.37
N MET A 293 7.00 4.08 -33.17
CA MET A 293 6.56 2.79 -33.69
C MET A 293 5.33 2.28 -32.95
N GLU A 294 5.33 2.36 -31.63
CA GLU A 294 4.20 2.00 -30.77
C GLU A 294 2.97 2.85 -31.09
N GLY A 295 3.12 4.17 -31.21
CA GLY A 295 1.97 5.00 -31.60
C GLY A 295 1.50 4.80 -33.04
N ARG A 296 2.31 4.20 -33.93
CA ARG A 296 1.80 3.69 -35.23
C ARG A 296 1.01 2.41 -35.07
N MET A 297 1.42 1.53 -34.16
CA MET A 297 0.69 0.30 -33.84
C MET A 297 -0.66 0.62 -33.21
N LEU A 298 -0.70 1.50 -32.19
CA LEU A 298 -1.94 1.96 -31.54
C LEU A 298 -2.93 2.55 -32.55
N ARG A 299 -2.50 3.52 -33.38
CA ARG A 299 -3.40 4.11 -34.40
C ARG A 299 -3.93 3.10 -35.41
N ASN A 300 -3.13 2.09 -35.78
CA ASN A 300 -3.59 1.06 -36.71
C ASN A 300 -4.56 0.09 -36.03
N ALA A 301 -4.28 -0.31 -34.79
CA ALA A 301 -5.16 -1.16 -34.00
C ALA A 301 -6.50 -0.47 -33.73
N LEU A 302 -6.48 0.78 -33.25
CA LEU A 302 -7.67 1.60 -33.05
C LEU A 302 -8.51 1.70 -34.34
N ARG A 303 -7.91 2.04 -35.48
CA ARG A 303 -8.67 2.07 -36.75
C ARG A 303 -9.26 0.70 -37.11
N LEU A 304 -8.50 -0.38 -36.90
CA LEU A 304 -8.98 -1.74 -37.17
C LEU A 304 -10.14 -2.13 -36.27
N SER A 305 -10.16 -1.69 -35.00
CA SER A 305 -11.24 -2.02 -34.05
C SER A 305 -12.59 -1.49 -34.57
N TYR A 306 -12.60 -0.26 -35.10
CA TYR A 306 -13.77 0.36 -35.73
C TYR A 306 -14.15 -0.24 -37.10
N ASP A 307 -13.16 -0.62 -37.91
CA ASP A 307 -13.40 -1.16 -39.26
C ASP A 307 -13.90 -2.62 -39.24
N SER A 308 -13.51 -3.40 -38.24
CA SER A 308 -13.96 -4.77 -38.08
C SER A 308 -15.22 -4.82 -37.22
N GLU A 309 -16.32 -5.35 -37.78
CA GLU A 309 -17.45 -5.82 -36.97
C GLU A 309 -16.93 -6.94 -36.05
N GLY A 310 -16.43 -6.57 -34.86
CA GLY A 310 -16.02 -7.51 -33.83
C GLY A 310 -17.18 -8.45 -33.45
N PRO A 311 -16.90 -9.59 -32.79
CA PRO A 311 -17.97 -10.44 -32.27
C PRO A 311 -18.78 -9.66 -31.22
N ARG A 312 -19.94 -9.14 -31.64
CA ARG A 312 -20.97 -8.59 -30.75
C ARG A 312 -21.66 -9.70 -29.96
#